data_AF-A0A919L9G6-F1
#
_entry.id   AF-A0A919L9G6-F1
#
_cell.length_a   1.000
_cell.length_b   1.000
_cell.length_c   1.000
_cell.angle_alpha   90.00
_cell.angle_beta   90.00
_cell.angle_gamma   90.00
#
_symmetry.space_group_name_H-M   'P 1'
#
loop_
_entity.id
_entity.type
_entity.pdbx_description
1 polymer ?
#
loop_
_entity_poly.entity_id
_entity_poly.type
_entity_poly.pdbx_seq_one_letter_code
_entity_poly.pdbx_strand_id
1 'polypeptide(L)'
;MTTTHDVPATTVPRPETARPLENVLFSAALVARGLPWADLPARTLGLDALTRAGLERRLMTHLQDRRDGRPVRLRTPFGTFLVPPTRADAKGLLARADRAGALGTASGLTTDGRRCGLSPHVVPSGAWDALTQEELAGLTARVDGHLQAVLDARREDGALDGHHWHAGMLRLSRHVVLGARAAADTLLSEMVRAATDAVGSRAYEERAAALRRRLALYLADPEPGSLAGRLSARSQGAPEPDLAVAHALALVSTATSVSAFQALALFAAGTATDAVTSPEAAVDLALEHYPPLPALVYPVRAPLDTDGPAIAPGDEILYDRAMLGQRTPGEPADPAWALCGSPSGCATARFAALVGREVVRGATAGTRPVLLAPKFALDRLPSRLGPGSVAVALVEADGPTVTAEAYGDRLPAYGARGRVGADRLDHHAERLSACAADTGWDGSETGERFRTALLAHADRCANAAADVRRAARWLSG
;
A
#
# COMPACT_ATOMS: atom_id res chain seq x y z
N MET A 1 -64.01 24.79 -5.98
CA MET A 1 -62.64 25.33 -6.12
C MET A 1 -61.89 25.02 -4.83
N THR A 2 -61.20 23.89 -4.81
CA THR A 2 -60.35 23.46 -3.69
C THR A 2 -58.96 24.02 -3.93
N THR A 3 -58.56 25.00 -3.14
CA THR A 3 -57.20 25.51 -3.09
C THR A 3 -56.31 24.46 -2.44
N THR A 4 -55.55 23.73 -3.26
CA THR A 4 -54.40 22.95 -2.81
C THR A 4 -53.38 23.92 -2.23
N HIS A 5 -53.17 23.86 -0.92
CA HIS A 5 -52.01 24.47 -0.29
C HIS A 5 -50.76 23.74 -0.80
N ASP A 6 -50.00 24.40 -1.66
CA ASP A 6 -48.61 24.02 -1.92
C ASP A 6 -47.86 24.07 -0.59
N VAL A 7 -47.52 22.89 -0.07
CA VAL A 7 -46.57 22.75 1.02
C VAL A 7 -45.22 23.21 0.46
N PRO A 8 -44.56 24.23 1.03
CA PRO A 8 -43.27 24.67 0.52
C PRO A 8 -42.30 23.48 0.61
N ALA A 9 -41.70 23.13 -0.52
CA ALA A 9 -40.63 22.14 -0.58
C ALA A 9 -39.50 22.59 0.37
N THR A 10 -39.42 21.97 1.54
CA THR A 10 -38.35 22.20 2.49
C THR A 10 -37.06 21.70 1.86
N THR A 11 -36.27 22.62 1.29
CA THR A 11 -34.94 22.31 0.78
C THR A 11 -34.12 21.74 1.93
N VAL A 12 -33.80 20.46 1.86
CA VAL A 12 -32.96 19.79 2.86
C VAL A 12 -31.63 20.54 2.94
N PRO A 13 -31.18 20.97 4.13
CA PRO A 13 -29.97 21.77 4.28
C PRO A 13 -28.75 21.02 3.74
N ARG A 14 -27.80 21.75 3.15
CA ARG A 14 -26.52 21.17 2.67
C ARG A 14 -25.48 21.16 3.79
N PRO A 15 -24.41 20.35 3.68
CA PRO A 15 -23.31 20.36 4.64
C PRO A 15 -22.72 21.76 4.77
N GLU A 16 -22.49 22.19 6.02
CA GLU A 16 -21.93 23.51 6.32
C GLU A 16 -20.51 23.60 5.75
N THR A 17 -20.17 24.77 5.21
CA THR A 17 -18.79 25.03 4.77
C THR A 17 -17.96 25.51 5.95
N ALA A 18 -16.77 24.95 6.12
CA ALA A 18 -15.83 25.39 7.15
C ALA A 18 -15.53 26.89 7.01
N ARG A 19 -15.30 27.54 8.15
CA ARG A 19 -14.96 28.97 8.19
C ARG A 19 -13.65 29.23 7.46
N PRO A 20 -13.38 30.45 6.96
CA PRO A 20 -12.13 30.76 6.27
C PRO A 20 -10.87 30.38 7.06
N LEU A 21 -10.84 30.65 8.36
CA LEU A 21 -9.71 30.29 9.22
C LEU A 21 -9.55 28.76 9.36
N GLU A 22 -10.65 28.02 9.47
CA GLU A 22 -10.64 26.56 9.53
C GLU A 22 -10.04 26.00 8.22
N ASN A 23 -10.50 26.49 7.06
CA ASN A 23 -9.94 26.09 5.77
C ASN A 23 -8.43 26.38 5.67
N VAL A 24 -7.96 27.55 6.14
CA VAL A 24 -6.53 27.90 6.13
C VAL A 24 -5.71 26.95 6.99
N LEU A 25 -6.16 26.64 8.21
CA LEU A 25 -5.45 25.76 9.13
C LEU A 25 -5.39 24.32 8.61
N PHE A 26 -6.50 23.79 8.10
CA PHE A 26 -6.51 22.47 7.47
C PHE A 26 -5.64 22.40 6.22
N SER A 27 -5.69 23.45 5.38
CA SER A 27 -4.84 23.54 4.19
C SER A 27 -3.36 23.53 4.55
N ALA A 28 -2.96 24.30 5.56
CA ALA A 28 -1.58 24.32 6.04
C ALA A 28 -1.15 22.96 6.60
N ALA A 29 -2.01 22.30 7.38
CA ALA A 29 -1.75 20.97 7.92
C ALA A 29 -1.50 19.94 6.80
N LEU A 30 -2.39 19.91 5.81
CA LEU A 30 -2.31 19.00 4.67
C LEU A 30 -1.06 19.25 3.81
N VAL A 31 -0.72 20.50 3.50
CA VAL A 31 0.48 20.84 2.74
C VAL A 31 1.75 20.46 3.50
N ALA A 32 1.77 20.66 4.83
CA ALA A 32 2.92 20.32 5.65
C ALA A 32 3.22 18.81 5.63
N ARG A 33 2.28 17.92 5.24
CA ARG A 33 2.52 16.46 5.10
C ARG A 33 3.60 16.10 4.09
N GLY A 34 3.84 16.98 3.11
CA GLY A 34 4.91 16.84 2.13
C GLY A 34 6.32 17.11 2.68
N LEU A 35 6.43 17.75 3.86
CA LEU A 35 7.70 18.17 4.45
C LEU A 35 8.17 17.15 5.52
N PRO A 36 9.20 16.33 5.24
CA PRO A 36 9.59 15.24 6.14
C PRO A 36 10.16 15.74 7.49
N TRP A 37 10.69 16.96 7.53
CA TRP A 37 11.34 17.56 8.71
C TRP A 37 10.43 18.50 9.51
N ALA A 38 9.20 18.78 9.04
CA ALA A 38 8.32 19.78 9.66
C ALA A 38 7.99 19.47 11.13
N ASP A 39 7.92 18.19 11.50
CA ASP A 39 7.64 17.77 12.88
C ASP A 39 8.89 17.64 13.75
N LEU A 40 10.09 17.67 13.17
CA LEU A 40 11.33 17.33 13.90
C LEU A 40 11.58 18.26 15.10
N PRO A 41 11.46 19.61 14.98
CA PRO A 41 11.65 20.49 16.13
C PRO A 41 10.62 20.26 17.24
N ALA A 42 9.34 20.14 16.87
CA ALA A 42 8.26 19.90 17.83
C ALA A 42 8.44 18.57 18.57
N ARG A 43 8.78 17.48 17.85
CA ARG A 43 9.06 16.16 18.45
C ARG A 43 10.28 16.19 19.37
N THR A 44 11.35 16.88 18.96
CA THR A 44 12.58 16.99 19.76
C THR A 44 12.31 17.70 21.09
N LEU A 45 11.40 18.67 21.11
CA LEU A 45 11.00 19.41 22.30
C LEU A 45 9.83 18.76 23.07
N GLY A 46 9.34 17.59 22.65
CA GLY A 46 8.18 16.92 23.26
C GLY A 46 6.85 17.69 23.06
N LEU A 47 6.80 18.61 22.11
CA LEU A 47 5.63 19.43 21.79
C LEU A 47 4.72 18.71 20.79
N ASP A 48 4.26 17.51 21.14
CA ASP A 48 3.48 16.64 20.24
C ASP A 48 2.20 17.32 19.72
N ALA A 49 1.63 18.24 20.51
CA ALA A 49 0.49 19.05 20.12
C ALA A 49 0.74 19.99 18.93
N LEU A 50 2.00 20.37 18.69
CA LEU A 50 2.42 21.25 17.59
C LEU A 50 2.93 20.47 16.37
N THR A 51 3.00 19.15 16.45
CA THR A 51 3.22 18.31 15.27
C THR A 51 2.00 18.36 14.35
N ARG A 52 2.18 18.04 13.07
CA ARG A 52 1.08 17.95 12.09
C ARG A 52 -0.06 17.07 12.60
N ALA A 53 0.25 15.88 13.12
CA ALA A 53 -0.74 14.96 13.68
C ALA A 53 -1.40 15.50 14.97
N GLY A 54 -0.69 16.29 15.76
CA GLY A 54 -1.26 16.99 16.92
C GLY A 54 -2.24 18.08 16.51
N LEU A 55 -1.87 18.89 15.52
CA LEU A 55 -2.68 19.97 14.97
C LEU A 55 -3.95 19.42 14.28
N GLU A 56 -3.81 18.40 13.43
CA GLU A 56 -4.94 17.75 12.75
C GLU A 56 -5.94 17.18 13.76
N ARG A 57 -5.47 16.47 14.80
CA ARG A 57 -6.37 15.99 15.86
C ARG A 57 -7.12 17.11 16.56
N ARG A 58 -6.44 18.19 16.95
CA ARG A 58 -7.08 19.36 17.59
C ARG A 58 -8.11 20.02 16.68
N LEU A 59 -7.80 20.15 15.40
CA LEU A 59 -8.72 20.70 14.40
C LEU A 59 -9.95 19.79 14.23
N MET A 60 -9.76 18.48 14.19
CA MET A 60 -10.88 17.52 14.09
C MET A 60 -11.74 17.49 15.35
N THR A 61 -11.14 17.52 16.55
CA THR A 61 -11.90 17.66 17.81
C THR A 61 -12.72 18.96 17.82
N HIS A 62 -12.12 20.08 17.38
CA HIS A 62 -12.84 21.35 17.25
C HIS A 62 -14.01 21.25 16.26
N LEU A 63 -13.84 20.58 15.12
CA LEU A 63 -14.94 20.36 14.17
C LEU A 63 -16.04 19.47 14.77
N GLN A 64 -15.66 18.41 15.49
CA GLN A 64 -16.59 17.50 16.15
C GLN A 64 -17.47 18.25 17.15
N ASP A 65 -16.87 19.03 18.06
CA ASP A 65 -17.57 19.78 19.10
C ASP A 65 -18.52 20.86 18.54
N ARG A 66 -18.21 21.41 17.37
CA ARG A 66 -18.94 22.52 16.75
C ARG A 66 -20.07 22.09 15.81
N ARG A 67 -20.13 20.81 15.43
CA ARG A 67 -20.95 20.34 14.30
C ARG A 67 -21.83 19.15 14.65
N ASP A 68 -21.91 18.76 15.91
CA ASP A 68 -22.75 17.65 16.41
C ASP A 68 -22.64 16.37 15.57
N GLY A 69 -21.42 16.00 15.17
CA GLY A 69 -21.18 14.80 14.36
C GLY A 69 -21.49 14.92 12.86
N ARG A 70 -21.87 16.10 12.35
CA ARG A 70 -22.22 16.30 10.93
C ARG A 70 -20.99 16.52 10.04
N PRO A 71 -20.99 16.02 8.78
CA PRO A 71 -19.92 16.29 7.83
C PRO A 71 -19.76 17.78 7.51
N VAL A 72 -18.51 18.23 7.36
CA VAL A 72 -18.15 19.62 7.03
C VAL A 72 -17.51 19.69 5.65
N ARG A 73 -17.89 20.69 4.86
CA ARG A 73 -17.23 20.97 3.59
C ARG A 73 -15.95 21.79 3.82
N LEU A 74 -14.80 21.16 3.59
CA LEU A 74 -13.47 21.77 3.66
C LEU A 74 -12.95 22.09 2.26
N ARG A 75 -12.41 23.30 2.10
CA ARG A 75 -11.70 23.72 0.89
C ARG A 75 -10.21 23.66 1.16
N THR A 76 -9.51 22.84 0.38
CA THR A 76 -8.07 22.58 0.52
C THR A 76 -7.36 22.83 -0.82
N PRO A 77 -6.03 22.91 -0.84
CA PRO A 77 -5.27 23.01 -2.09
C PRO A 77 -5.43 21.78 -2.99
N PHE A 78 -5.91 20.66 -2.44
CA PHE A 78 -6.06 19.38 -3.12
C PHE A 78 -7.50 19.11 -3.61
N GLY A 79 -8.43 20.01 -3.30
CA GLY A 79 -9.84 19.88 -3.66
C GLY A 79 -10.79 20.37 -2.56
N THR A 80 -12.08 20.28 -2.86
CA THR A 80 -13.15 20.54 -1.89
C THR A 80 -13.75 19.21 -1.47
N PHE A 81 -13.70 18.92 -0.17
CA PHE A 81 -14.10 17.64 0.38
C PHE A 81 -15.14 17.80 1.47
N LEU A 82 -16.07 16.85 1.54
CA LEU A 82 -16.86 16.58 2.73
C LEU A 82 -16.03 15.71 3.66
N VAL A 83 -15.82 16.20 4.87
CA VAL A 83 -15.07 15.52 5.91
C VAL A 83 -16.01 15.20 7.07
N PRO A 84 -16.31 13.92 7.28
CA PRO A 84 -16.98 13.47 8.50
C PRO A 84 -16.07 13.75 9.72
N PRO A 85 -16.64 14.12 10.88
CA PRO A 85 -15.85 14.59 12.02
C PRO A 85 -15.09 13.47 12.74
N THR A 86 -15.61 12.24 12.71
CA THR A 86 -14.93 11.08 13.29
C THR A 86 -14.77 9.96 12.28
N ARG A 87 -13.84 9.04 12.57
CA ARG A 87 -13.65 7.83 11.76
C ARG A 87 -14.89 6.94 11.73
N ALA A 88 -15.62 6.83 12.85
CA ALA A 88 -16.84 6.04 12.93
C ALA A 88 -17.93 6.64 12.03
N ASP A 89 -18.12 7.97 12.07
CA ASP A 89 -19.07 8.66 11.20
C ASP A 89 -18.71 8.48 9.73
N ALA A 90 -17.42 8.58 9.40
CA ALA A 90 -16.95 8.38 8.04
C ALA A 90 -17.25 6.97 7.52
N LYS A 91 -16.94 5.93 8.32
CA LYS A 91 -17.23 4.54 7.97
C LYS A 91 -18.73 4.29 7.83
N GLY A 92 -19.53 4.77 8.77
CA GLY A 92 -20.98 4.62 8.75
C GLY A 92 -21.62 5.29 7.53
N LEU A 93 -21.20 6.52 7.23
CA LEU A 93 -21.65 7.28 6.07
C LEU A 93 -21.28 6.57 4.76
N LEU A 94 -20.01 6.17 4.61
CA LEU A 94 -19.52 5.53 3.40
C LEU A 94 -20.15 4.15 3.19
N ALA A 95 -20.30 3.34 4.24
CA ALA A 95 -20.98 2.04 4.13
C ALA A 95 -22.47 2.19 3.76
N ARG A 96 -23.16 3.23 4.27
CA ARG A 96 -24.53 3.54 3.86
C ARG A 96 -24.59 4.00 2.40
N ALA A 97 -23.68 4.87 1.99
CA ALA A 97 -23.61 5.39 0.64
C ALA A 97 -23.29 4.29 -0.39
N ASP A 98 -22.38 3.38 -0.03
CA ASP A 98 -22.02 2.22 -0.83
C ASP A 98 -23.21 1.27 -1.01
N ARG A 99 -23.91 0.91 0.08
CA ARG A 99 -25.14 0.11 0.02
C ARG A 99 -26.26 0.74 -0.81
N ALA A 100 -26.33 2.07 -0.83
CA ALA A 100 -27.29 2.81 -1.64
C ALA A 100 -26.87 2.94 -3.11
N GLY A 101 -25.69 2.45 -3.51
CA GLY A 101 -25.15 2.65 -4.85
C GLY A 101 -24.83 4.11 -5.18
N ALA A 102 -24.67 4.96 -4.16
CA ALA A 102 -24.50 6.40 -4.31
C ALA A 102 -23.04 6.81 -4.55
N LEU A 103 -22.08 5.93 -4.28
CA LEU A 103 -20.66 6.20 -4.47
C LEU A 103 -20.22 5.87 -5.91
N GLY A 104 -19.33 6.69 -6.45
CA GLY A 104 -18.54 6.36 -7.63
C GLY A 104 -17.23 5.66 -7.24
N THR A 105 -16.39 5.41 -8.24
CA THR A 105 -15.07 4.79 -8.05
C THR A 105 -14.20 5.64 -7.13
N ALA A 106 -13.76 5.05 -6.02
CA ALA A 106 -12.84 5.69 -5.09
C ALA A 106 -11.45 5.91 -5.70
N SER A 107 -10.77 6.95 -5.25
CA SER A 107 -9.37 7.24 -5.60
C SER A 107 -8.54 7.44 -4.34
N GLY A 108 -7.28 7.02 -4.36
CA GLY A 108 -6.31 7.40 -3.34
C GLY A 108 -5.90 8.87 -3.48
N LEU A 109 -5.59 9.50 -2.36
CA LEU A 109 -5.01 10.83 -2.29
C LEU A 109 -3.62 10.72 -1.65
N THR A 110 -2.58 11.06 -2.43
CA THR A 110 -1.20 11.02 -1.95
C THR A 110 -0.90 12.19 -1.01
N THR A 111 0.23 12.13 -0.30
CA THR A 111 0.63 13.20 0.63
C THR A 111 0.92 14.55 -0.03
N ASP A 112 1.21 14.56 -1.33
CA ASP A 112 1.38 15.76 -2.16
C ASP A 112 0.07 16.18 -2.87
N GLY A 113 -1.05 15.54 -2.53
CA GLY A 113 -2.37 15.92 -3.04
C GLY A 113 -2.69 15.43 -4.44
N ARG A 114 -1.89 14.52 -4.98
CA ARG A 114 -2.18 13.89 -6.28
C ARG A 114 -3.18 12.77 -6.07
N ARG A 115 -4.08 12.63 -7.05
CA ARG A 115 -4.94 11.46 -7.13
C ARG A 115 -4.16 10.31 -7.74
N CYS A 116 -4.19 9.18 -7.08
CA CYS A 116 -3.84 7.89 -7.67
C CYS A 116 -5.12 7.07 -7.70
N GLY A 117 -5.39 6.37 -8.79
CA GLY A 117 -6.53 5.48 -8.76
C GLY A 117 -6.17 4.14 -8.14
N LEU A 118 -7.21 3.36 -7.91
CA LEU A 118 -7.16 2.10 -7.19
C LEU A 118 -7.34 0.97 -8.19
N SER A 119 -6.84 -0.22 -7.85
CA SER A 119 -7.14 -1.42 -8.64
C SER A 119 -8.66 -1.56 -8.79
N PRO A 120 -9.18 -1.97 -9.97
CA PRO A 120 -10.60 -2.19 -10.18
C PRO A 120 -11.22 -3.03 -9.07
N HIS A 121 -12.24 -2.52 -8.39
CA HIS A 121 -12.82 -3.21 -7.26
C HIS A 121 -13.90 -4.21 -7.72
N VAL A 122 -13.46 -5.42 -8.03
CA VAL A 122 -14.33 -6.56 -8.34
C VAL A 122 -14.07 -7.65 -7.31
N VAL A 123 -15.10 -7.99 -6.53
CA VAL A 123 -15.00 -9.00 -5.46
C VAL A 123 -15.95 -10.16 -5.77
N PRO A 124 -15.43 -11.30 -6.24
CA PRO A 124 -16.24 -12.47 -6.51
C PRO A 124 -16.72 -13.07 -5.18
N SER A 125 -18.04 -13.20 -5.03
CA SER A 125 -18.66 -13.79 -3.83
C SER A 125 -18.25 -15.26 -3.66
N GLY A 126 -17.85 -15.66 -2.45
CA GLY A 126 -17.64 -17.06 -2.08
C GLY A 126 -16.35 -17.70 -2.61
N ALA A 127 -15.69 -17.12 -3.60
CA ALA A 127 -14.44 -17.68 -4.15
C ALA A 127 -13.27 -17.59 -3.16
N TRP A 128 -13.22 -16.52 -2.36
CA TRP A 128 -12.04 -16.14 -1.56
C TRP A 128 -12.32 -15.91 -0.07
N ASP A 129 -13.57 -16.07 0.37
CA ASP A 129 -14.02 -15.77 1.74
C ASP A 129 -13.58 -16.81 2.77
N ALA A 130 -13.51 -18.09 2.39
CA ALA A 130 -13.12 -19.17 3.27
C ALA A 130 -12.17 -20.15 2.57
N LEU A 131 -11.04 -20.42 3.22
CA LEU A 131 -10.13 -21.49 2.84
C LEU A 131 -10.53 -22.75 3.59
N THR A 132 -10.55 -23.88 2.89
CA THR A 132 -10.50 -25.19 3.53
C THR A 132 -9.14 -25.39 4.21
N GLN A 133 -9.05 -26.36 5.12
CA GLN A 133 -7.78 -26.65 5.81
C GLN A 133 -6.67 -27.07 4.84
N GLU A 134 -7.02 -27.83 3.79
CA GLU A 134 -6.08 -28.23 2.74
C GLU A 134 -5.57 -27.03 1.94
N GLU A 135 -6.46 -26.10 1.58
CA GLU A 135 -6.07 -24.88 0.86
C GLU A 135 -5.20 -23.95 1.71
N LEU A 136 -5.47 -23.85 3.02
CA LEU A 136 -4.63 -23.10 3.95
C LEU A 136 -3.25 -23.75 4.07
N ALA A 137 -3.16 -25.07 4.25
CA ALA A 137 -1.89 -25.79 4.28
C ALA A 137 -1.09 -25.62 2.98
N GLY A 138 -1.76 -25.70 1.82
CA GLY A 138 -1.15 -25.45 0.52
C GLY A 138 -0.69 -24.01 0.35
N LEU A 139 -1.41 -23.02 0.89
CA LEU A 139 -0.98 -21.63 0.91
C LEU A 139 0.29 -21.46 1.76
N THR A 140 0.29 -21.97 2.99
CA THR A 140 1.45 -21.88 3.90
C THR A 140 2.69 -22.51 3.28
N ALA A 141 2.58 -23.72 2.70
CA ALA A 141 3.71 -24.37 2.03
C ALA A 141 4.28 -23.55 0.86
N ARG A 142 3.42 -22.86 0.08
CA ARG A 142 3.87 -21.95 -0.99
C ARG A 142 4.56 -20.71 -0.45
N VAL A 143 4.03 -20.13 0.63
CA VAL A 143 4.64 -18.99 1.32
C VAL A 143 6.03 -19.38 1.80
N ASP A 144 6.16 -20.50 2.52
CA ASP A 144 7.43 -21.00 3.06
C ASP A 144 8.48 -21.21 1.97
N GLY A 145 8.11 -21.87 0.86
CA GLY A 145 9.05 -22.14 -0.23
C GLY A 145 9.61 -20.88 -0.90
N HIS A 146 8.81 -19.83 -1.06
CA HIS A 146 9.30 -18.54 -1.62
C HIS A 146 10.01 -17.69 -0.57
N LEU A 147 9.53 -17.71 0.66
CA LEU A 147 10.11 -16.97 1.75
C LEU A 147 11.51 -17.47 2.08
N GLN A 148 11.73 -18.79 2.12
CA GLN A 148 13.05 -19.38 2.38
C GLN A 148 14.10 -18.85 1.42
N ALA A 149 13.80 -18.75 0.12
CA ALA A 149 14.72 -18.19 -0.87
C ALA A 149 15.09 -16.72 -0.61
N VAL A 150 14.16 -15.92 -0.06
CA VAL A 150 14.43 -14.54 0.35
C VAL A 150 15.25 -14.48 1.64
N LEU A 151 14.95 -15.37 2.59
CA LEU A 151 15.66 -15.49 3.85
C LEU A 151 17.10 -15.99 3.66
N ASP A 152 17.34 -16.90 2.73
CA ASP A 152 18.69 -17.39 2.39
C ASP A 152 19.53 -16.30 1.71
N ALA A 153 18.88 -15.32 1.07
CA ALA A 153 19.54 -14.14 0.51
C ALA A 153 19.80 -13.03 1.54
N ARG A 154 19.54 -13.27 2.83
CA ARG A 154 19.94 -12.35 3.92
C ARG A 154 21.43 -12.07 3.83
N ARG A 155 21.79 -10.85 4.21
CA ARG A 155 23.19 -10.45 4.38
C ARG A 155 23.81 -11.28 5.52
N GLU A 156 25.14 -11.39 5.58
CA GLU A 156 25.83 -12.14 6.66
C GLU A 156 25.60 -11.55 8.06
N ASP A 157 25.10 -10.32 8.12
CA ASP A 157 24.64 -9.70 9.35
C ASP A 157 23.15 -9.98 9.60
N GLY A 158 22.51 -10.88 8.88
CA GLY A 158 21.09 -11.20 9.04
C GLY A 158 20.14 -10.11 8.51
N ALA A 159 20.67 -8.99 7.99
CA ALA A 159 19.84 -7.93 7.44
C ALA A 159 19.10 -8.39 6.17
N LEU A 160 17.81 -8.09 6.11
CA LEU A 160 16.98 -8.28 4.93
C LEU A 160 17.29 -7.21 3.90
N ASP A 161 17.59 -7.63 2.68
CA ASP A 161 17.71 -6.71 1.56
C ASP A 161 16.32 -6.36 1.03
N GLY A 162 15.93 -5.08 1.15
CA GLY A 162 14.58 -4.62 0.78
C GLY A 162 14.23 -4.85 -0.70
N HIS A 163 15.22 -4.81 -1.61
CA HIS A 163 14.98 -5.09 -3.02
C HIS A 163 14.75 -6.58 -3.27
N HIS A 164 15.56 -7.46 -2.66
CA HIS A 164 15.35 -8.91 -2.74
C HIS A 164 14.03 -9.33 -2.09
N TRP A 165 13.70 -8.74 -0.93
CA TRP A 165 12.38 -8.92 -0.31
C TRP A 165 11.26 -8.54 -1.27
N HIS A 166 11.30 -7.32 -1.81
CA HIS A 166 10.25 -6.85 -2.72
C HIS A 166 10.11 -7.77 -3.95
N ALA A 167 11.22 -8.12 -4.61
CA ALA A 167 11.20 -9.00 -5.78
C ALA A 167 10.68 -10.41 -5.46
N GLY A 168 11.12 -10.99 -4.34
CA GLY A 168 10.67 -12.30 -3.86
C GLY A 168 9.19 -12.31 -3.50
N MET A 169 8.70 -11.27 -2.83
CA MET A 169 7.29 -11.14 -2.47
C MET A 169 6.40 -10.92 -3.68
N LEU A 170 6.84 -10.16 -4.71
CA LEU A 170 6.10 -10.07 -5.97
C LEU A 170 6.02 -11.43 -6.70
N ARG A 171 7.10 -12.22 -6.66
CA ARG A 171 7.11 -13.60 -7.19
C ARG A 171 6.14 -14.51 -6.44
N LEU A 172 6.14 -14.45 -5.10
CA LEU A 172 5.16 -15.15 -4.26
C LEU A 172 3.72 -14.74 -4.63
N SER A 173 3.45 -13.44 -4.76
CA SER A 173 2.10 -12.95 -5.06
C SER A 173 1.58 -13.46 -6.40
N ARG A 174 2.42 -13.49 -7.44
CA ARG A 174 2.06 -14.11 -8.72
C ARG A 174 1.77 -15.60 -8.57
N HIS A 175 2.59 -16.32 -7.79
CA HIS A 175 2.36 -17.75 -7.52
C HIS A 175 1.04 -18.00 -6.78
N VAL A 176 0.76 -17.26 -5.71
CA VAL A 176 -0.47 -17.40 -4.92
C VAL A 176 -1.71 -17.08 -5.75
N VAL A 177 -1.65 -16.03 -6.58
CA VAL A 177 -2.82 -15.54 -7.31
C VAL A 177 -3.07 -16.37 -8.58
N LEU A 178 -2.03 -16.70 -9.34
CA LEU A 178 -2.14 -17.25 -10.70
C LEU A 178 -1.51 -18.64 -10.88
N GLY A 179 -0.77 -19.13 -9.91
CA GLY A 179 -0.06 -20.41 -9.99
C GLY A 179 1.43 -20.29 -10.32
N ALA A 180 2.14 -21.41 -10.21
CA ALA A 180 3.59 -21.52 -10.38
C ALA A 180 4.05 -21.00 -11.76
N ARG A 181 3.25 -21.21 -12.80
CA ARG A 181 3.52 -20.71 -14.18
C ARG A 181 3.71 -19.19 -14.24
N ALA A 182 3.03 -18.43 -13.38
CA ALA A 182 3.12 -16.97 -13.36
C ALA A 182 4.25 -16.44 -12.45
N ALA A 183 4.87 -17.29 -11.62
CA ALA A 183 5.83 -16.84 -10.61
C ALA A 183 6.99 -16.04 -11.23
N ALA A 184 7.52 -16.49 -12.37
CA ALA A 184 8.63 -15.84 -13.06
C ALA A 184 8.23 -14.65 -13.95
N ASP A 185 6.93 -14.37 -14.13
CA ASP A 185 6.44 -13.33 -15.05
C ASP A 185 6.51 -11.93 -14.41
N THR A 186 7.71 -11.35 -14.36
CA THR A 186 7.95 -10.03 -13.75
C THR A 186 7.17 -8.91 -14.43
N LEU A 187 7.01 -8.99 -15.75
CA LEU A 187 6.24 -8.03 -16.55
C LEU A 187 4.82 -7.88 -16.02
N LEU A 188 4.22 -8.96 -15.53
CA LEU A 188 2.86 -8.91 -15.02
C LEU A 188 2.71 -7.97 -13.81
N SER A 189 3.67 -7.99 -12.87
CA SER A 189 3.65 -7.06 -11.73
C SER A 189 3.87 -5.61 -12.16
N GLU A 190 4.69 -5.38 -13.18
CA GLU A 190 4.88 -4.05 -13.77
C GLU A 190 3.60 -3.54 -14.45
N MET A 191 2.91 -4.39 -15.19
CA MET A 191 1.64 -4.06 -15.85
C MET A 191 0.53 -3.78 -14.84
N VAL A 192 0.44 -4.54 -13.74
CA VAL A 192 -0.52 -4.27 -12.65
C VAL A 192 -0.25 -2.90 -12.03
N ARG A 193 1.01 -2.61 -11.70
CA ARG A 193 1.41 -1.32 -11.14
C ARG A 193 1.09 -0.18 -12.13
N ALA A 194 1.50 -0.32 -13.39
CA ALA A 194 1.26 0.69 -14.41
C ALA A 194 -0.24 0.94 -14.66
N ALA A 195 -1.06 -0.11 -14.67
CA ALA A 195 -2.51 0.02 -14.81
C ALA A 195 -3.12 0.74 -13.60
N THR A 196 -2.73 0.37 -12.38
CA THR A 196 -3.21 1.00 -11.13
C THR A 196 -2.81 2.49 -11.07
N ASP A 197 -1.55 2.80 -11.36
CA ASP A 197 -1.02 4.17 -11.40
C ASP A 197 -1.71 5.03 -12.47
N ALA A 198 -2.29 4.40 -13.50
CA ALA A 198 -2.95 5.08 -14.60
C ALA A 198 -4.42 5.35 -14.39
N VAL A 199 -5.07 4.75 -13.39
CA VAL A 199 -6.51 4.89 -13.15
C VAL A 199 -6.89 6.37 -13.03
N GLY A 200 -7.92 6.78 -13.77
CA GLY A 200 -8.34 8.18 -13.88
C GLY A 200 -7.54 9.03 -14.88
N SER A 201 -6.54 8.46 -15.57
CA SER A 201 -5.82 9.11 -16.66
C SER A 201 -6.28 8.61 -18.03
N ARG A 202 -5.94 9.35 -19.09
CA ARG A 202 -6.22 8.95 -20.48
C ARG A 202 -5.57 7.61 -20.88
N ALA A 203 -4.47 7.24 -20.24
CA ALA A 203 -3.73 6.02 -20.53
C ALA A 203 -4.28 4.77 -19.80
N TYR A 204 -5.32 4.92 -18.97
CA TYR A 204 -5.86 3.83 -18.18
C TYR A 204 -6.37 2.67 -19.04
N GLU A 205 -7.25 2.96 -20.01
CA GLU A 205 -7.91 1.93 -20.83
C GLU A 205 -6.91 1.09 -21.61
N GLU A 206 -5.88 1.71 -22.19
CA GLU A 206 -4.82 1.01 -22.90
C GLU A 206 -4.01 0.09 -22.00
N ARG A 207 -3.65 0.56 -20.79
CA ARG A 207 -2.88 -0.21 -19.81
C ARG A 207 -3.72 -1.34 -19.20
N ALA A 208 -4.99 -1.09 -18.92
CA ALA A 208 -5.94 -2.10 -18.48
C ALA A 208 -6.16 -3.17 -19.56
N ALA A 209 -6.35 -2.77 -20.82
CA ALA A 209 -6.47 -3.70 -21.94
C ALA A 209 -5.20 -4.55 -22.14
N ALA A 210 -4.01 -3.95 -22.00
CA ALA A 210 -2.76 -4.69 -22.04
C ALA A 210 -2.68 -5.74 -20.91
N LEU A 211 -2.98 -5.33 -19.68
CA LEU A 211 -3.01 -6.23 -18.51
C LEU A 211 -3.98 -7.40 -18.73
N ARG A 212 -5.20 -7.13 -19.22
CA ARG A 212 -6.19 -8.17 -19.53
C ARG A 212 -5.69 -9.20 -20.54
N ARG A 213 -5.04 -8.75 -21.62
CA ARG A 213 -4.43 -9.67 -22.61
C ARG A 213 -3.35 -10.56 -22.00
N ARG A 214 -2.55 -10.06 -21.06
CA ARG A 214 -1.53 -10.86 -20.37
C ARG A 214 -2.16 -11.85 -19.39
N LEU A 215 -3.17 -11.42 -18.63
CA LEU A 215 -3.90 -12.28 -17.68
C LEU A 215 -4.64 -13.43 -18.36
N ALA A 216 -5.14 -13.22 -19.58
CA ALA A 216 -5.84 -14.25 -20.36
C ALA A 216 -5.01 -15.55 -20.50
N LEU A 217 -3.67 -15.46 -20.56
CA LEU A 217 -2.78 -16.62 -20.65
C LEU A 217 -2.87 -17.56 -19.44
N TYR A 218 -3.17 -17.02 -18.27
CA TYR A 218 -3.29 -17.78 -17.01
C TYR A 218 -4.74 -18.11 -16.69
N LEU A 219 -5.69 -17.33 -17.20
CA LEU A 219 -7.12 -17.57 -17.02
C LEU A 219 -7.70 -18.63 -17.98
N ALA A 220 -7.03 -18.87 -19.12
CA ALA A 220 -7.43 -19.91 -20.06
C ALA A 220 -7.28 -21.33 -19.48
N ASP A 221 -6.28 -21.53 -18.62
CA ASP A 221 -5.99 -22.79 -17.93
C ASP A 221 -5.51 -22.49 -16.51
N PRO A 222 -6.43 -22.16 -15.58
CA PRO A 222 -6.08 -21.74 -14.23
C PRO A 222 -5.49 -22.88 -13.39
N GLU A 223 -4.33 -22.65 -12.77
CA GLU A 223 -3.68 -23.67 -11.95
C GLU A 223 -4.51 -24.01 -10.69
N PRO A 224 -4.76 -25.30 -10.41
CA PRO A 224 -5.47 -25.72 -9.21
C PRO A 224 -4.82 -25.19 -7.92
N GLY A 225 -5.67 -24.72 -7.00
CA GLY A 225 -5.23 -24.17 -5.71
C GLY A 225 -4.65 -22.75 -5.76
N SER A 226 -4.49 -22.13 -6.93
CA SER A 226 -4.29 -20.68 -7.05
C SER A 226 -5.61 -19.93 -6.80
N LEU A 227 -5.57 -18.60 -6.60
CA LEU A 227 -6.81 -17.81 -6.53
C LEU A 227 -7.60 -17.83 -7.84
N ALA A 228 -6.92 -17.81 -8.98
CA ALA A 228 -7.55 -17.92 -10.30
C ALA A 228 -8.22 -19.30 -10.51
N GLY A 229 -7.56 -20.38 -10.07
CA GLY A 229 -8.13 -21.73 -10.07
C GLY A 229 -9.38 -21.82 -9.20
N ARG A 230 -9.35 -21.23 -8.00
CA ARG A 230 -10.52 -21.17 -7.11
C ARG A 230 -11.66 -20.32 -7.68
N LEU A 231 -11.32 -19.19 -8.31
CA LEU A 231 -12.30 -18.36 -8.99
C LEU A 231 -13.02 -19.15 -10.08
N SER A 232 -12.26 -19.85 -10.93
CA SER A 232 -12.80 -20.70 -11.99
C SER A 232 -13.68 -21.84 -11.44
N ALA A 233 -13.25 -22.50 -10.37
CA ALA A 233 -13.96 -23.64 -9.79
C ALA A 233 -15.22 -23.27 -8.98
N ARG A 234 -15.23 -22.10 -8.33
CA ARG A 234 -16.28 -21.72 -7.35
C ARG A 234 -17.20 -20.62 -7.82
N SER A 235 -16.84 -19.85 -8.83
CA SER A 235 -17.73 -18.83 -9.35
C SER A 235 -18.59 -19.39 -10.48
N GLN A 236 -19.91 -19.33 -10.30
CA GLN A 236 -20.86 -19.58 -11.39
C GLN A 236 -20.88 -18.36 -12.31
N GLY A 237 -19.87 -18.22 -13.17
CA GLY A 237 -19.77 -17.11 -14.11
C GLY A 237 -19.51 -15.76 -13.43
N ALA A 238 -18.44 -15.64 -12.64
CA ALA A 238 -18.02 -14.34 -12.10
C ALA A 238 -17.91 -13.32 -13.25
N PRO A 239 -18.59 -12.15 -13.15
CA PRO A 239 -18.35 -11.07 -14.09
C PRO A 239 -16.89 -10.64 -13.96
N GLU A 240 -16.22 -10.50 -15.11
CA GLU A 240 -14.88 -9.89 -15.22
C GLU A 240 -13.78 -10.58 -14.37
N PRO A 241 -13.50 -11.88 -14.63
CA PRO A 241 -12.52 -12.66 -13.87
C PRO A 241 -11.09 -12.08 -13.95
N ASP A 242 -10.78 -11.43 -15.06
CA ASP A 242 -9.55 -10.67 -15.29
C ASP A 242 -9.41 -9.47 -14.36
N LEU A 243 -10.47 -8.69 -14.14
CA LEU A 243 -10.46 -7.58 -13.19
C LEU A 243 -10.36 -8.06 -11.74
N ALA A 244 -11.10 -9.12 -11.40
CA ALA A 244 -11.02 -9.74 -10.08
C ALA A 244 -9.58 -10.23 -9.78
N VAL A 245 -8.94 -10.91 -10.73
CA VAL A 245 -7.57 -11.40 -10.56
C VAL A 245 -6.55 -10.26 -10.57
N ALA A 246 -6.73 -9.22 -11.37
CA ALA A 246 -5.90 -8.01 -11.32
C ALA A 246 -5.96 -7.33 -9.95
N HIS A 247 -7.18 -7.23 -9.38
CA HIS A 247 -7.41 -6.73 -8.03
C HIS A 247 -6.67 -7.57 -6.98
N ALA A 248 -6.83 -8.89 -7.03
CA ALA A 248 -6.13 -9.80 -6.13
C ALA A 248 -4.61 -9.68 -6.24
N LEU A 249 -4.07 -9.59 -7.45
CA LEU A 249 -2.63 -9.44 -7.65
C LEU A 249 -2.11 -8.12 -7.09
N ALA A 250 -2.85 -7.01 -7.25
CA ALA A 250 -2.48 -5.73 -6.65
C ALA A 250 -2.48 -5.78 -5.12
N LEU A 251 -3.53 -6.35 -4.51
CA LEU A 251 -3.66 -6.39 -3.05
C LEU A 251 -2.65 -7.34 -2.40
N VAL A 252 -2.50 -8.57 -2.92
CA VAL A 252 -1.55 -9.55 -2.39
C VAL A 252 -0.12 -9.04 -2.55
N SER A 253 0.23 -8.45 -3.71
CA SER A 253 1.56 -7.82 -3.91
C SER A 253 1.85 -6.72 -2.90
N THR A 254 0.86 -5.87 -2.61
CA THR A 254 1.04 -4.78 -1.64
C THR A 254 1.15 -5.31 -0.21
N ALA A 255 0.29 -6.26 0.18
CA ALA A 255 0.29 -6.84 1.51
C ALA A 255 1.60 -7.58 1.83
N THR A 256 2.12 -8.38 0.89
CA THR A 256 3.35 -9.15 1.10
C THR A 256 4.62 -8.31 0.96
N SER A 257 4.70 -7.43 -0.05
CA SER A 257 5.95 -6.70 -0.32
C SER A 257 6.12 -5.43 0.54
N VAL A 258 5.02 -4.79 0.95
CA VAL A 258 5.06 -3.53 1.72
C VAL A 258 4.63 -3.77 3.16
N SER A 259 3.39 -4.21 3.38
CA SER A 259 2.81 -4.28 4.73
C SER A 259 3.48 -5.33 5.61
N ALA A 260 3.86 -6.49 5.08
CA ALA A 260 4.60 -7.49 5.84
C ALA A 260 6.00 -7.01 6.24
N PHE A 261 6.68 -6.22 5.39
CA PHE A 261 8.00 -5.65 5.73
C PHE A 261 7.89 -4.59 6.83
N GLN A 262 6.86 -3.73 6.75
CA GLN A 262 6.52 -2.78 7.82
C GLN A 262 6.16 -3.49 9.12
N ALA A 263 5.42 -4.59 9.04
CA ALA A 263 5.04 -5.40 10.18
C ALA A 263 6.27 -6.00 10.88
N LEU A 264 7.28 -6.47 10.15
CA LEU A 264 8.53 -6.93 10.76
C LEU A 264 9.24 -5.82 11.57
N ALA A 265 9.27 -4.60 11.05
CA ALA A 265 9.85 -3.45 11.76
C ALA A 265 9.04 -3.07 13.01
N LEU A 266 7.71 -3.08 12.91
CA LEU A 266 6.81 -2.82 14.04
C LEU A 266 6.87 -3.94 15.09
N PHE A 267 6.99 -5.19 14.66
CA PHE A 267 7.13 -6.32 15.56
C PHE A 267 8.43 -6.19 16.35
N ALA A 268 9.55 -5.92 15.68
CA ALA A 268 10.83 -5.67 16.34
C ALA A 268 10.78 -4.52 17.37
N ALA A 269 10.08 -3.43 17.06
CA ALA A 269 9.91 -2.31 17.98
C ALA A 269 8.96 -2.64 19.16
N GLY A 270 7.96 -3.48 18.93
CA GLY A 270 6.93 -3.83 19.92
C GLY A 270 7.29 -4.97 20.86
N THR A 271 8.11 -5.93 20.41
CA THR A 271 8.61 -7.03 21.25
C THR A 271 9.54 -6.55 22.34
N ALA A 272 10.21 -5.40 22.15
CA ALA A 272 11.02 -4.79 23.20
C ALA A 272 10.20 -4.29 24.41
N THR A 273 8.88 -4.14 24.25
CA THR A 273 7.97 -3.59 25.26
C THR A 273 6.74 -4.47 25.51
N ASP A 274 6.74 -5.72 25.06
CA ASP A 274 5.60 -6.67 25.10
C ASP A 274 4.26 -6.13 24.56
N ALA A 275 4.32 -5.07 23.73
CA ALA A 275 3.14 -4.37 23.25
C ALA A 275 2.54 -5.00 21.99
N VAL A 276 3.33 -5.80 21.27
CA VAL A 276 2.88 -6.60 20.13
C VAL A 276 3.23 -8.05 20.40
N THR A 277 2.21 -8.85 20.69
CA THR A 277 2.37 -10.21 21.20
C THR A 277 2.32 -11.28 20.11
N SER A 278 2.02 -10.93 18.85
CA SER A 278 2.00 -11.89 17.74
C SER A 278 2.37 -11.26 16.37
N PRO A 279 2.87 -12.08 15.42
CA PRO A 279 3.10 -11.67 14.03
C PRO A 279 1.85 -11.09 13.35
N GLU A 280 0.68 -11.67 13.63
CA GLU A 280 -0.59 -11.23 13.06
C GLU A 280 -0.97 -9.84 13.54
N ALA A 281 -0.78 -9.58 14.84
CA ALA A 281 -1.01 -8.27 15.43
C ALA A 281 -0.08 -7.20 14.82
N ALA A 282 1.16 -7.56 14.46
CA ALA A 282 2.08 -6.66 13.78
C ALA A 282 1.61 -6.26 12.37
N VAL A 283 1.00 -7.18 11.62
CA VAL A 283 0.41 -6.88 10.30
C VAL A 283 -0.78 -5.94 10.44
N ASP A 284 -1.66 -6.19 11.41
CA ASP A 284 -2.80 -5.32 11.68
C ASP A 284 -2.35 -3.91 12.10
N LEU A 285 -1.29 -3.82 12.90
CA LEU A 285 -0.66 -2.56 13.28
C LEU A 285 -0.05 -1.83 12.07
N ALA A 286 0.61 -2.56 11.16
CA ALA A 286 1.15 -1.99 9.93
C ALA A 286 0.05 -1.43 9.02
N LEU A 287 -1.05 -2.18 8.81
CA LEU A 287 -2.20 -1.73 8.03
C LEU A 287 -2.98 -0.60 8.71
N GLU A 288 -2.87 -0.46 10.04
CA GLU A 288 -3.46 0.63 10.80
C GLU A 288 -2.66 1.93 10.67
N HIS A 289 -1.35 1.88 10.92
CA HIS A 289 -0.51 3.07 11.00
C HIS A 289 0.16 3.48 9.69
N TYR A 290 0.44 2.52 8.81
CA TYR A 290 1.10 2.75 7.52
C TYR A 290 0.34 2.11 6.35
N PRO A 291 -0.96 2.39 6.21
CA PRO A 291 -1.72 1.84 5.10
C PRO A 291 -1.13 2.27 3.76
N PRO A 292 -1.09 1.34 2.78
CA PRO A 292 -0.73 1.69 1.41
C PRO A 292 -1.60 2.81 0.82
N LEU A 293 -2.86 2.90 1.27
CA LEU A 293 -3.81 3.96 0.93
C LEU A 293 -4.07 4.83 2.17
N PRO A 294 -3.28 5.90 2.42
CA PRO A 294 -3.40 6.73 3.63
C PRO A 294 -4.65 7.61 3.64
N ALA A 295 -5.09 8.07 2.47
CA ALA A 295 -6.30 8.84 2.29
C ALA A 295 -7.04 8.40 1.03
N LEU A 296 -8.36 8.41 1.12
CA LEU A 296 -9.29 7.94 0.08
C LEU A 296 -10.35 9.00 -0.17
N VAL A 297 -10.65 9.24 -1.44
CA VAL A 297 -11.69 10.16 -1.88
C VAL A 297 -12.79 9.37 -2.57
N TYR A 298 -14.02 9.54 -2.09
CA TYR A 298 -15.22 8.87 -2.59
C TYR A 298 -16.13 9.90 -3.26
N PRO A 299 -16.19 9.94 -4.60
CA PRO A 299 -17.11 10.81 -5.30
C PRO A 299 -18.55 10.32 -5.11
N VAL A 300 -19.48 11.23 -4.83
CA VAL A 300 -20.91 10.93 -4.72
C VAL A 300 -21.56 11.12 -6.10
N ARG A 301 -22.24 10.09 -6.60
CA ARG A 301 -22.86 10.02 -7.92
C ARG A 301 -24.38 10.15 -7.88
N ALA A 302 -25.00 9.74 -6.78
CA ALA A 302 -26.43 9.88 -6.56
C ALA A 302 -26.70 10.62 -5.24
N PRO A 303 -27.84 11.32 -5.09
CA PRO A 303 -28.19 11.97 -3.84
C PRO A 303 -28.19 10.96 -2.69
N LEU A 304 -27.57 11.32 -1.57
CA LEU A 304 -27.56 10.50 -0.37
C LEU A 304 -28.38 11.19 0.71
N ASP A 305 -29.46 10.52 1.10
CA ASP A 305 -30.24 10.93 2.26
C ASP A 305 -29.48 10.57 3.54
N THR A 306 -29.38 11.53 4.45
CA THR A 306 -28.73 11.35 5.75
C THR A 306 -29.66 11.90 6.81
N ASP A 307 -29.51 11.46 8.06
CA ASP A 307 -30.28 11.98 9.21
C ASP A 307 -29.92 13.44 9.57
N GLY A 308 -29.44 14.21 8.58
CA GLY A 308 -28.90 15.55 8.65
C GLY A 308 -28.83 16.17 7.25
N PRO A 309 -27.74 16.88 6.89
CA PRO A 309 -27.68 17.58 5.62
C PRO A 309 -27.58 16.63 4.41
N ALA A 310 -28.34 16.89 3.36
CA ALA A 310 -28.31 16.08 2.14
C ALA A 310 -26.97 16.23 1.43
N ILE A 311 -26.36 15.09 1.07
CA ILE A 311 -25.12 15.06 0.29
C ILE A 311 -25.50 14.94 -1.19
N ALA A 312 -25.02 15.87 -2.01
CA ALA A 312 -25.43 15.99 -3.40
C ALA A 312 -24.50 15.22 -4.33
N PRO A 313 -24.98 14.79 -5.51
CA PRO A 313 -24.11 14.36 -6.60
C PRO A 313 -23.03 15.41 -6.89
N GLY A 314 -21.78 14.96 -7.06
CA GLY A 314 -20.62 15.80 -7.28
C GLY A 314 -19.88 16.22 -6.02
N ASP A 315 -20.45 16.02 -4.82
CA ASP A 315 -19.69 16.10 -3.58
C ASP A 315 -18.66 14.96 -3.49
N GLU A 316 -17.54 15.19 -2.82
CA GLU A 316 -16.51 14.18 -2.59
C GLU A 316 -16.28 13.98 -1.10
N ILE A 317 -16.44 12.74 -0.61
CA ILE A 317 -16.21 12.41 0.79
C ILE A 317 -14.74 12.01 0.96
N LEU A 318 -14.01 12.68 1.85
CA LEU A 318 -12.63 12.36 2.17
C LEU A 318 -12.57 11.47 3.42
N TYR A 319 -11.96 10.30 3.26
CA TYR A 319 -11.58 9.41 4.35
C TYR A 319 -10.07 9.46 4.51
N ASP A 320 -9.60 10.23 5.48
CA ASP A 320 -8.19 10.41 5.79
C ASP A 320 -7.90 9.86 7.18
N ARG A 321 -7.15 8.75 7.27
CA ARG A 321 -6.99 8.03 8.53
C ARG A 321 -6.14 8.79 9.54
N ALA A 322 -5.14 9.53 9.06
CA ALA A 322 -4.30 10.34 9.93
C ALA A 322 -5.10 11.47 10.58
N MET A 323 -5.99 12.09 9.80
CA MET A 323 -6.85 13.17 10.27
C MET A 323 -7.99 12.66 11.17
N LEU A 324 -8.69 11.59 10.75
CA LEU A 324 -9.85 11.03 11.46
C LEU A 324 -9.49 10.27 12.74
N GLY A 325 -8.19 10.03 12.97
CA GLY A 325 -7.68 9.41 14.18
C GLY A 325 -7.66 7.88 14.17
N GLN A 326 -7.18 7.34 15.29
CA GLN A 326 -7.03 5.90 15.49
C GLN A 326 -8.37 5.21 15.62
N ARG A 327 -8.37 3.92 15.29
CA ARG A 327 -9.49 3.03 15.53
C ARG A 327 -9.81 2.97 17.04
N THR A 328 -11.09 2.90 17.37
CA THR A 328 -11.56 2.68 18.74
C THR A 328 -11.06 1.34 19.29
N PRO A 329 -10.63 1.24 20.56
CA PRO A 329 -10.26 -0.04 21.14
C PRO A 329 -11.39 -1.08 21.01
N GLY A 330 -11.07 -2.30 20.57
CA GLY A 330 -12.02 -3.40 20.40
C GLY A 330 -12.76 -3.44 19.06
N GLU A 331 -12.72 -2.40 18.23
CA GLU A 331 -13.26 -2.46 16.87
C GLU A 331 -12.40 -3.40 16.01
N PRO A 332 -12.96 -4.34 15.22
CA PRO A 332 -12.18 -5.26 14.40
C PRO A 332 -11.40 -4.53 13.29
N ALA A 333 -10.24 -5.07 12.94
CA ALA A 333 -9.45 -4.53 11.83
C ALA A 333 -10.08 -5.01 10.53
N ASP A 334 -10.39 -4.10 9.61
CA ASP A 334 -10.83 -4.44 8.27
C ASP A 334 -9.76 -4.00 7.27
N PRO A 335 -8.99 -4.95 6.70
CA PRO A 335 -7.95 -4.67 5.71
C PRO A 335 -8.48 -3.96 4.46
N ALA A 336 -9.78 -4.04 4.16
CA ALA A 336 -10.37 -3.39 3.00
C ALA A 336 -10.11 -1.88 3.00
N TRP A 337 -10.24 -1.21 4.15
CA TRP A 337 -9.98 0.21 4.31
C TRP A 337 -8.51 0.60 4.10
N ALA A 338 -7.57 -0.33 4.29
CA ALA A 338 -6.14 -0.09 4.13
C ALA A 338 -5.65 -0.40 2.71
N LEU A 339 -6.21 -1.45 2.09
CA LEU A 339 -5.68 -2.04 0.86
C LEU A 339 -6.45 -1.62 -0.40
N CYS A 340 -7.76 -1.38 -0.31
CA CYS A 340 -8.60 -1.12 -1.50
C CYS A 340 -9.66 -0.02 -1.33
N GLY A 341 -9.92 0.43 -0.11
CA GLY A 341 -10.93 1.44 0.16
C GLY A 341 -12.37 0.97 -0.04
N SER A 342 -12.68 -0.32 0.13
CA SER A 342 -14.07 -0.80 0.07
C SER A 342 -14.81 -0.53 1.38
N PRO A 343 -15.88 0.29 1.40
CA PRO A 343 -16.61 0.59 2.63
C PRO A 343 -17.42 -0.59 3.17
N SER A 344 -17.86 -1.51 2.31
CA SER A 344 -18.60 -2.73 2.67
C SER A 344 -17.70 -3.91 3.00
N GLY A 345 -16.38 -3.71 3.03
CA GLY A 345 -15.39 -4.79 3.15
C GLY A 345 -15.05 -5.45 1.80
N CYS A 346 -13.99 -6.25 1.81
CA CYS A 346 -13.48 -6.92 0.61
C CYS A 346 -12.83 -8.27 0.96
N ALA A 347 -13.37 -9.37 0.41
CA ALA A 347 -12.85 -10.72 0.60
C ALA A 347 -11.39 -10.84 0.15
N THR A 348 -11.07 -10.21 -0.99
CA THR A 348 -9.73 -10.15 -1.56
C THR A 348 -8.75 -9.45 -0.62
N ALA A 349 -9.16 -8.37 0.03
CA ALA A 349 -8.33 -7.64 0.98
C ALA A 349 -8.08 -8.46 2.25
N ARG A 350 -9.10 -9.17 2.75
CA ARG A 350 -8.94 -10.12 3.88
C ARG A 350 -7.97 -11.24 3.52
N PHE A 351 -8.11 -11.83 2.32
CA PHE A 351 -7.18 -12.85 1.83
C PHE A 351 -5.76 -12.29 1.68
N ALA A 352 -5.58 -11.10 1.11
CA ALA A 352 -4.26 -10.47 0.98
C ALA A 352 -3.60 -10.22 2.35
N ALA A 353 -4.37 -9.76 3.34
CA ALA A 353 -3.88 -9.62 4.71
C ALA A 353 -3.50 -10.97 5.34
N LEU A 354 -4.27 -12.04 5.09
CA LEU A 354 -3.91 -13.41 5.51
C LEU A 354 -2.57 -13.84 4.92
N VAL A 355 -2.33 -13.64 3.62
CA VAL A 355 -1.03 -13.97 3.00
C VAL A 355 0.10 -13.14 3.64
N GLY A 356 -0.13 -11.86 3.91
CA GLY A 356 0.83 -11.01 4.64
C GLY A 356 1.15 -11.53 6.04
N ARG A 357 0.14 -12.01 6.78
CA ARG A 357 0.32 -12.64 8.10
C ARG A 357 1.13 -13.93 8.02
N GLU A 358 0.84 -14.80 7.06
CA GLU A 358 1.62 -16.02 6.83
C GLU A 358 3.09 -15.71 6.50
N VAL A 359 3.35 -14.65 5.71
CA VAL A 359 4.73 -14.18 5.44
C VAL A 359 5.45 -13.76 6.72
N VAL A 360 4.83 -12.93 7.56
CA VAL A 360 5.46 -12.47 8.83
C VAL A 360 5.63 -13.63 9.81
N ARG A 361 4.62 -14.51 9.90
CA ARG A 361 4.68 -15.72 10.72
C ARG A 361 5.82 -16.64 10.29
N GLY A 362 5.93 -16.95 9.01
CA GLY A 362 7.04 -17.75 8.47
C GLY A 362 8.39 -17.07 8.68
N ALA A 363 8.47 -15.75 8.50
CA ALA A 363 9.72 -15.01 8.65
C ALA A 363 10.21 -14.98 10.10
N THR A 364 9.29 -15.06 11.06
CA THR A 364 9.56 -15.06 12.50
C THR A 364 9.52 -16.46 13.12
N ALA A 365 9.32 -17.50 12.31
CA ALA A 365 9.46 -18.87 12.76
C ALA A 365 10.94 -19.16 13.05
N GLY A 366 11.28 -19.32 14.33
CA GLY A 366 12.66 -19.60 14.77
C GLY A 366 13.62 -18.40 14.72
N THR A 367 13.14 -17.21 14.36
CA THR A 367 13.95 -15.98 14.36
C THR A 367 13.20 -14.81 15.00
N ARG A 368 13.95 -13.80 15.44
CA ARG A 368 13.41 -12.55 16.00
C ARG A 368 13.84 -11.39 15.10
N PRO A 369 12.92 -10.50 14.69
CA PRO A 369 13.31 -9.33 13.93
C PRO A 369 13.96 -8.27 14.83
N VAL A 370 14.99 -7.63 14.30
CA VAL A 370 15.71 -6.53 14.93
C VAL A 370 15.63 -5.32 14.01
N LEU A 371 15.13 -4.21 14.53
CA LEU A 371 15.02 -2.95 13.82
C LEU A 371 16.37 -2.24 13.81
N LEU A 372 17.02 -2.18 12.64
CA LEU A 372 18.30 -1.50 12.47
C LEU A 372 18.09 0.00 12.25
N ALA A 373 17.11 0.36 11.40
CA ALA A 373 16.74 1.74 11.14
C ALA A 373 15.30 1.83 10.57
N PRO A 374 14.58 2.95 10.82
CA PRO A 374 14.92 4.00 11.78
C PRO A 374 14.66 3.51 13.21
N LYS A 375 15.38 4.02 14.22
CA LYS A 375 15.07 3.71 15.63
C LYS A 375 13.79 4.44 16.05
N PHE A 376 12.80 3.72 16.55
CA PHE A 376 11.57 4.28 17.11
C PHE A 376 10.96 3.36 18.17
N ALA A 377 10.08 3.93 19.00
CA ALA A 377 9.23 3.20 19.94
C ALA A 377 7.76 3.28 19.48
N LEU A 378 6.91 2.36 19.94
CA LEU A 378 5.52 2.28 19.48
C LEU A 378 4.64 3.46 19.91
N ASP A 379 4.99 4.13 21.01
CA ASP A 379 4.37 5.38 21.44
C ASP A 379 4.82 6.59 20.58
N ARG A 380 5.90 6.44 19.81
CA ARG A 380 6.52 7.50 18.98
C ARG A 380 6.85 7.01 17.58
N LEU A 381 5.82 6.59 16.86
CA LEU A 381 5.94 6.12 15.48
C LEU A 381 6.43 7.24 14.52
N PRO A 382 7.31 6.92 13.56
CA PRO A 382 7.66 7.84 12.48
C PRO A 382 6.44 8.16 11.62
N SER A 383 6.45 9.33 10.96
CA SER A 383 5.33 9.73 10.10
C SER A 383 5.21 8.91 8.82
N ARG A 384 6.29 8.21 8.43
CA ARG A 384 6.35 7.31 7.28
C ARG A 384 7.25 6.13 7.63
N LEU A 385 6.86 4.95 7.18
CA LEU A 385 7.64 3.73 7.33
C LEU A 385 7.59 2.97 6.00
N GLY A 386 8.21 3.52 4.95
CA GLY A 386 8.25 2.87 3.64
C GLY A 386 9.28 1.74 3.60
N PRO A 387 9.15 0.73 2.72
CA PRO A 387 10.14 -0.36 2.62
C PRO A 387 11.56 0.14 2.33
N GLY A 388 11.70 1.24 1.57
CA GLY A 388 12.99 1.86 1.27
C GLY A 388 13.59 2.71 2.40
N SER A 389 12.82 2.98 3.46
CA SER A 389 13.30 3.74 4.64
C SER A 389 13.54 2.85 5.86
N VAL A 390 13.37 1.53 5.72
CA VAL A 390 13.39 0.56 6.81
C VAL A 390 14.51 -0.45 6.58
N ALA A 391 15.27 -0.73 7.64
CA ALA A 391 16.24 -1.80 7.69
C ALA A 391 15.92 -2.71 8.87
N VAL A 392 15.64 -3.98 8.56
CA VAL A 392 15.34 -5.03 9.55
C VAL A 392 16.32 -6.18 9.34
N ALA A 393 16.84 -6.72 10.44
CA ALA A 393 17.55 -7.99 10.45
C ALA A 393 16.71 -9.08 11.12
N LEU A 394 17.00 -10.34 10.80
CA LEU A 394 16.46 -11.49 11.50
C LEU A 394 17.61 -12.19 12.20
N VAL A 395 17.50 -12.35 13.52
CA VAL A 395 18.47 -13.08 14.35
C VAL A 395 17.83 -14.36 14.86
N GLU A 396 18.61 -15.42 15.06
CA GLU A 396 18.10 -16.66 15.63
C GLU A 396 17.48 -16.40 17.01
N ALA A 397 16.32 -17.00 17.29
CA ALA A 397 15.58 -16.74 18.51
C ALA A 397 16.34 -17.14 19.79
N ASP A 398 17.24 -18.12 19.68
CA ASP A 398 18.10 -18.63 20.75
C ASP A 398 19.57 -18.20 20.60
N GLY A 399 19.87 -17.33 19.63
CA GLY A 399 21.21 -16.82 19.36
C GLY A 399 21.65 -15.71 20.32
N PRO A 400 22.94 -15.33 20.32
CA PRO A 400 23.44 -14.22 21.13
C PRO A 400 22.72 -12.91 20.79
N THR A 401 22.45 -12.08 21.80
CA THR A 401 21.78 -10.79 21.64
C THR A 401 22.61 -9.85 20.77
N VAL A 402 22.29 -9.75 19.47
CA VAL A 402 22.95 -8.80 18.57
C VAL A 402 22.29 -7.43 18.73
N THR A 403 23.03 -6.45 19.21
CA THR A 403 22.57 -5.06 19.27
C THR A 403 22.77 -4.36 17.93
N ALA A 404 21.97 -3.34 17.65
CA ALA A 404 22.14 -2.50 16.45
C ALA A 404 23.54 -1.83 16.39
N GLU A 405 24.22 -1.69 17.53
CA GLU A 405 25.58 -1.15 17.63
C GLU A 405 26.64 -2.12 17.07
N ALA A 406 26.46 -3.44 17.23
CA ALA A 406 27.34 -4.46 16.66
C ALA A 406 27.28 -4.54 15.11
N TYR A 407 26.31 -3.88 14.48
CA TYR A 407 26.22 -3.77 13.02
C TYR A 407 27.09 -2.64 12.45
N GLY A 408 27.39 -1.60 13.26
CA GLY A 408 28.25 -0.49 12.85
C GLY A 408 29.68 -0.93 12.53
N ASP A 409 30.17 -1.99 13.18
CA ASP A 409 31.53 -2.51 13.02
C ASP A 409 31.77 -3.28 11.69
N ARG A 410 30.76 -3.38 10.82
CA ARG A 410 30.83 -4.14 9.54
C ARG A 410 31.05 -3.28 8.29
N LEU A 411 31.35 -1.99 8.43
CA LEU A 411 31.54 -1.05 7.30
C LEU A 411 32.49 -1.57 6.20
N PRO A 412 33.65 -2.19 6.50
CA PRO A 412 34.53 -2.73 5.45
C PRO A 412 33.89 -3.85 4.62
N ALA A 413 33.06 -4.70 5.24
CA ALA A 413 32.31 -5.75 4.55
C ALA A 413 31.24 -5.16 3.61
N TYR A 414 30.63 -4.03 3.99
CA TYR A 414 29.73 -3.28 3.12
C TYR A 414 30.46 -2.71 1.89
N GLY A 415 31.69 -2.21 2.05
CA GLY A 415 32.50 -1.79 0.91
C GLY A 415 32.92 -2.95 0.01
N ALA A 416 33.22 -4.13 0.54
CA ALA A 416 33.46 -5.33 -0.28
C ALA A 416 32.23 -5.73 -1.10
N ARG A 417 31.03 -5.73 -0.50
CA ARG A 417 29.77 -6.03 -1.22
C ARG A 417 29.40 -4.95 -2.22
N GLY A 418 29.64 -3.68 -1.90
CA GLY A 418 29.43 -2.58 -2.84
C GLY A 418 30.23 -2.78 -4.12
N ARG A 419 31.47 -3.26 -4.04
CA ARG A 419 32.27 -3.61 -5.23
C ARG A 419 31.60 -4.71 -6.06
N VAL A 420 31.19 -5.82 -5.44
CA VAL A 420 30.48 -6.91 -6.14
C VAL A 420 29.18 -6.41 -6.79
N GLY A 421 28.43 -5.55 -6.08
CA GLY A 421 27.20 -4.95 -6.60
C GLY A 421 27.46 -4.05 -7.82
N ALA A 422 28.53 -3.25 -7.77
CA ALA A 422 28.94 -2.45 -8.91
C ALA A 422 29.36 -3.30 -10.12
N ASP A 423 30.08 -4.40 -9.90
CA ASP A 423 30.48 -5.28 -10.99
C ASP A 423 29.27 -5.98 -11.63
N ARG A 424 28.24 -6.32 -10.84
CA ARG A 424 26.96 -6.80 -11.38
C ARG A 424 26.24 -5.73 -12.21
N LEU A 425 26.26 -4.47 -11.76
CA LEU A 425 25.64 -3.37 -12.49
C LEU A 425 26.36 -3.10 -13.83
N ASP A 426 27.68 -3.15 -13.85
CA ASP A 426 28.46 -3.04 -15.09
C ASP A 426 28.19 -4.21 -16.03
N HIS A 427 28.20 -5.44 -15.52
CA HIS A 427 27.86 -6.61 -16.33
C HIS A 427 26.43 -6.53 -16.88
N HIS A 428 25.49 -5.96 -16.11
CA HIS A 428 24.14 -5.73 -16.59
C HIS A 428 24.09 -4.64 -17.67
N ALA A 429 24.84 -3.54 -17.50
CA ALA A 429 24.98 -2.51 -18.52
C ALA A 429 25.54 -3.09 -19.83
N GLU A 430 26.57 -3.93 -19.76
CA GLU A 430 27.13 -4.65 -20.91
C GLU A 430 26.08 -5.51 -21.62
N ARG A 431 25.29 -6.27 -20.86
CA ARG A 431 24.21 -7.09 -21.42
C ARG A 431 23.11 -6.27 -22.09
N LEU A 432 22.73 -5.14 -21.50
CA LEU A 432 21.74 -4.23 -22.09
C LEU A 432 22.27 -3.61 -23.39
N SER A 433 23.53 -3.18 -23.40
CA SER A 433 24.21 -2.66 -24.60
C SER A 433 24.35 -3.73 -25.69
N ALA A 434 24.68 -4.96 -25.33
CA ALA A 434 24.73 -6.09 -26.26
C ALA A 434 23.36 -6.40 -26.85
N CYS A 435 22.30 -6.38 -26.03
CA CYS A 435 20.93 -6.54 -26.49
C CYS A 435 20.50 -5.42 -27.44
N ALA A 436 20.89 -4.17 -27.16
CA ALA A 436 20.68 -3.03 -28.03
C ALA A 436 21.53 -3.04 -29.32
N ALA A 437 22.54 -3.90 -29.39
CA ALA A 437 23.34 -4.12 -30.59
C ALA A 437 22.79 -5.26 -31.47
N ASP A 438 21.76 -5.98 -31.01
CA ASP A 438 21.10 -7.01 -31.80
C ASP A 438 20.30 -6.38 -32.95
N THR A 439 20.63 -6.78 -34.18
CA THR A 439 20.04 -6.28 -35.43
C THR A 439 18.57 -6.66 -35.61
N GLY A 440 18.02 -7.52 -34.75
CA GLY A 440 16.62 -7.95 -34.80
C GLY A 440 15.59 -6.82 -34.64
N TRP A 441 16.02 -5.62 -34.23
CA TRP A 441 15.17 -4.43 -34.08
C TRP A 441 15.44 -3.34 -35.12
N ASP A 442 16.34 -3.59 -36.07
CA ASP A 442 16.74 -2.61 -37.07
C ASP A 442 15.60 -2.36 -38.08
N GLY A 443 15.49 -1.10 -38.52
CA GLY A 443 14.62 -0.73 -39.64
C GLY A 443 13.18 -0.34 -39.30
N SER A 444 12.81 -0.30 -38.00
CA SER A 444 11.54 0.28 -37.56
C SER A 444 11.73 1.38 -36.51
N GLU A 445 10.91 2.42 -36.54
CA GLU A 445 10.94 3.50 -35.54
C GLU A 445 10.73 2.96 -34.11
N THR A 446 9.90 1.93 -33.96
CA THR A 446 9.65 1.28 -32.68
C THR A 446 10.89 0.52 -32.18
N GLY A 447 11.59 -0.19 -33.06
CA GLY A 447 12.85 -0.86 -32.75
C GLY A 447 13.93 0.12 -32.30
N GLU A 448 14.11 1.24 -33.00
CA GLU A 448 15.06 2.29 -32.61
C GLU A 448 14.72 2.94 -31.26
N ARG A 449 13.42 3.08 -30.93
CA ARG A 449 13.00 3.55 -29.59
C ARG A 449 13.37 2.55 -28.50
N PHE A 450 13.19 1.24 -28.72
CA PHE A 450 13.62 0.22 -27.76
C PHE A 450 15.14 0.22 -27.58
N ARG A 451 15.88 0.28 -28.68
CA ARG A 451 17.34 0.37 -28.69
C ARG A 451 17.85 1.56 -27.88
N THR A 452 17.30 2.74 -28.13
CA THR A 452 17.62 3.97 -27.39
C THR A 452 17.29 3.84 -25.90
N ALA A 453 16.15 3.25 -25.55
CA ALA A 453 15.75 3.05 -24.16
C ALA A 453 16.69 2.09 -23.40
N LEU A 454 17.15 1.02 -24.05
CA LEU A 454 18.10 0.08 -23.46
C LEU A 454 19.49 0.69 -23.28
N LEU A 455 20.00 1.43 -24.27
CA LEU A 455 21.29 2.12 -24.15
C LEU A 455 21.25 3.17 -23.03
N ALA A 456 20.19 3.98 -22.98
CA ALA A 456 19.99 4.92 -21.87
C ALA A 456 19.90 4.21 -20.52
N HIS A 457 19.40 2.97 -20.47
CA HIS A 457 19.37 2.18 -19.24
C HIS A 457 20.74 1.62 -18.88
N ALA A 458 21.50 1.13 -19.86
CA ALA A 458 22.87 0.68 -19.69
C ALA A 458 23.75 1.80 -19.10
N ASP A 459 23.64 3.03 -19.63
CA ASP A 459 24.35 4.20 -19.12
C ASP A 459 23.98 4.50 -17.65
N ARG A 460 22.70 4.41 -17.29
CA ARG A 460 22.27 4.57 -15.88
C ARG A 460 22.87 3.49 -14.98
N CYS A 461 22.94 2.25 -15.45
CA CYS A 461 23.54 1.14 -14.71
C CYS A 461 25.05 1.34 -14.51
N ALA A 462 25.77 1.75 -15.56
CA ALA A 462 27.21 2.04 -15.47
C ALA A 462 27.52 3.23 -14.54
N ASN A 463 26.72 4.30 -14.61
CA ASN A 463 26.85 5.43 -13.70
C ASN A 463 26.56 5.03 -12.25
N ALA A 464 25.50 4.25 -12.02
CA ALA A 464 25.20 3.71 -10.69
C ALA A 464 26.32 2.80 -10.17
N ALA A 465 26.92 1.97 -11.03
CA ALA A 465 28.08 1.16 -10.67
C ALA A 465 29.27 2.02 -10.24
N ALA A 466 29.56 3.10 -10.97
CA ALA A 466 30.63 4.04 -10.61
C ALA A 466 30.40 4.72 -9.25
N ASP A 467 29.15 5.13 -8.97
CA ASP A 467 28.77 5.72 -7.68
C ASP A 467 28.86 4.71 -6.55
N VAL A 468 28.37 3.49 -6.75
CA VAL A 468 28.48 2.40 -5.78
C VAL A 468 29.94 2.05 -5.52
N ARG A 469 30.82 2.03 -6.52
CA ARG A 469 32.28 1.84 -6.30
C ARG A 469 32.88 2.96 -5.47
N ARG A 470 32.46 4.20 -5.68
CA ARG A 470 32.94 5.35 -4.92
C ARG A 470 32.52 5.24 -3.45
N ALA A 471 31.25 4.92 -3.19
CA ALA A 471 30.74 4.67 -1.85
C ALA A 471 31.43 3.45 -1.20
N ALA A 472 31.64 2.37 -1.96
CA ALA A 472 32.31 1.17 -1.50
C ALA A 472 33.76 1.43 -1.07
N ARG A 473 34.51 2.23 -1.84
CA ARG A 473 35.87 2.66 -1.46
C ARG A 473 35.87 3.46 -0.17
N TRP A 474 34.88 4.33 0.02
CA TRP A 474 34.73 5.11 1.26
C TRP A 474 34.40 4.22 2.46
N LEU A 475 33.54 3.21 2.28
CA LEU A 475 33.17 2.27 3.35
C LEU A 475 34.27 1.25 3.70
N SER A 476 35.16 0.94 2.76
CA SER A 476 36.32 0.06 2.97
C SER A 476 37.58 0.79 3.45
N GLY A 477 37.53 2.12 3.61
CA GLY A 477 38.68 3.00 3.85
C GLY A 477 38.65 3.67 5.21
#